data_AF-A0A965QHY3-F1
#
_entry.id   AF-A0A965QHY3-F1
#
_cell.length_a   1.000
_cell.length_b   1.000
_cell.length_c   1.000
_cell.angle_alpha   90.00
_cell.angle_beta   90.00
_cell.angle_gamma   90.00
#
_symmetry.space_group_name_H-M   'P 1'
#
loop_
_entity.id
_entity.type
_entity.pdbx_description
1 polymer ?
#
loop_
_entity_poly.entity_id
_entity_poly.type
_entity_poly.pdbx_seq_one_letter_code
_entity_poly.pdbx_strand_id
1 'polypeptide(L)'
;MSNSLDTLMDAWSDDLKLLALDAMFPYIYTKAANYLEIGPVLYRESDAFKQPKSQDPLILEDLKKGCMQIMEGKGFSNEAPFEEISVAASYALMELFHFRFMTRKSSYFVFLADQKGVIDHMNFSHLIKKQMVTWHFFTPKK
;
A
#
# COMPACT_ATOMS: atom_id res chain seq x y z
N MET A 1 -17.44 9.74 0.56
CA MET A 1 -16.34 8.77 0.59
C MET A 1 -16.27 7.92 1.86
N SER A 2 -16.98 8.22 2.96
CA SER A 2 -16.98 7.37 4.17
C SER A 2 -17.58 5.98 3.95
N ASN A 3 -18.67 5.89 3.18
CA ASN A 3 -19.41 4.63 3.02
C ASN A 3 -18.59 3.48 2.41
N SER A 4 -17.56 3.73 1.59
CA SER A 4 -16.81 2.64 0.94
C SER A 4 -15.79 1.99 1.86
N LEU A 5 -15.14 2.75 2.75
CA LEU A 5 -14.22 2.19 3.74
C LEU A 5 -14.98 1.43 4.82
N ASP A 6 -16.07 1.99 5.32
CA ASP A 6 -16.89 1.33 6.35
C ASP A 6 -17.45 0.01 5.81
N THR A 7 -17.98 -0.01 4.58
CA THR A 7 -18.45 -1.25 3.93
C THR A 7 -17.34 -2.29 3.79
N LEU A 8 -16.13 -1.86 3.41
CA LEU A 8 -14.99 -2.76 3.25
C LEU A 8 -14.58 -3.36 4.60
N MET A 9 -14.49 -2.52 5.64
CA MET A 9 -14.11 -2.95 6.98
C MET A 9 -15.19 -3.84 7.61
N ASP A 10 -16.48 -3.53 7.44
CA ASP A 10 -17.58 -4.31 8.00
C ASP A 10 -17.63 -5.75 7.47
N ALA A 11 -17.16 -5.98 6.25
CA ALA A 11 -17.06 -7.31 5.64
C ALA A 11 -15.92 -8.17 6.21
N TRP A 12 -14.99 -7.58 6.97
CA TRP A 12 -13.85 -8.28 7.55
C TRP A 12 -14.15 -8.89 8.91
N SER A 13 -13.41 -9.95 9.26
CA SER A 13 -13.37 -10.46 10.63
C SER A 13 -12.78 -9.42 11.58
N ASP A 14 -13.06 -9.56 12.88
CA ASP A 14 -12.55 -8.63 13.88
C ASP A 14 -11.01 -8.63 13.94
N ASP A 15 -10.37 -9.79 13.78
CA ASP A 15 -8.91 -9.90 13.70
C ASP A 15 -8.33 -9.11 12.52
N LEU A 16 -8.98 -9.18 11.35
CA LEU A 16 -8.55 -8.47 10.16
C LEU A 16 -8.80 -6.96 10.27
N LYS A 17 -9.90 -6.54 10.93
CA LYS A 17 -10.14 -5.13 11.28
C LYS A 17 -9.07 -4.59 12.22
N LEU A 18 -8.69 -5.34 13.26
CA LEU A 18 -7.61 -4.95 14.17
C LEU A 18 -6.28 -4.83 13.42
N LEU A 19 -5.94 -5.80 12.57
CA LEU A 19 -4.74 -5.73 11.73
C LEU A 19 -4.75 -4.51 10.82
N ALA A 20 -5.90 -4.17 10.21
CA ALA A 20 -6.04 -2.99 9.36
C ALA A 20 -5.79 -1.70 10.14
N LEU A 21 -6.31 -1.59 11.37
CA LEU A 21 -6.09 -0.44 12.24
C LEU A 21 -4.60 -0.31 12.64
N ASP A 22 -3.97 -1.41 13.03
CA ASP A 22 -2.54 -1.47 13.37
C ASP A 22 -1.64 -1.10 12.18
N ALA A 23 -2.04 -1.48 10.97
CA ALA A 23 -1.36 -1.16 9.72
C ALA A 23 -1.65 0.27 9.21
N MET A 24 -2.41 1.08 9.95
CA MET A 24 -2.87 2.41 9.56
C MET A 24 -3.67 2.42 8.24
N PHE A 25 -4.36 1.33 7.92
CA PHE A 25 -5.08 1.16 6.66
C PHE A 25 -6.10 2.29 6.39
N PRO A 26 -6.97 2.75 7.33
CA PRO A 26 -7.91 3.85 7.07
C PRO A 26 -7.24 5.16 6.61
N TYR A 27 -6.07 5.46 7.18
CA TYR A 27 -5.28 6.64 6.80
C TYR A 27 -4.74 6.51 5.38
N ILE A 28 -4.17 5.34 5.08
CA ILE A 28 -3.61 5.01 3.76
C ILE A 28 -4.73 4.98 2.70
N TYR A 29 -5.88 4.38 3.01
CA TYR A 29 -7.06 4.33 2.15
C TYR A 29 -7.54 5.72 1.74
N THR A 30 -7.68 6.63 2.71
CA THR A 30 -8.15 7.99 2.42
C THR A 30 -7.16 8.75 1.53
N LYS A 31 -5.84 8.57 1.74
CA LYS A 31 -4.82 9.18 0.87
C LYS A 31 -4.79 8.55 -0.53
N ALA A 32 -4.96 7.23 -0.64
CA ALA A 32 -5.05 6.52 -1.91
C ALA A 32 -6.28 6.98 -2.71
N ALA A 33 -7.44 7.09 -2.07
CA ALA A 33 -8.67 7.61 -2.67
C ALA A 33 -8.45 9.04 -3.23
N ASN A 34 -7.86 9.93 -2.42
CA ASN A 34 -7.56 11.29 -2.86
C ASN A 34 -6.58 11.31 -4.04
N TYR A 35 -5.51 10.50 -4.01
CA TYR A 35 -4.56 10.39 -5.12
C TYR A 35 -5.23 9.92 -6.43
N LEU A 36 -6.14 8.95 -6.34
CA LEU A 36 -6.89 8.45 -7.50
C LEU A 36 -7.88 9.50 -8.04
N GLU A 37 -8.47 10.30 -7.17
CA GLU A 37 -9.44 11.34 -7.55
C GLU A 37 -8.77 12.53 -8.27
N ILE A 38 -7.72 13.09 -7.68
CA ILE A 38 -7.12 14.35 -8.17
C ILE A 38 -5.87 14.14 -9.04
N GLY A 39 -5.35 12.92 -9.08
CA GLY A 39 -4.15 12.56 -9.84
C GLY A 39 -2.83 13.08 -9.25
N PRO A 40 -1.69 12.67 -9.83
CA PRO A 40 -0.38 12.89 -9.23
C PRO A 40 0.05 14.36 -9.14
N VAL A 41 -0.36 15.20 -10.10
CA VAL A 41 0.03 16.61 -10.15
C VAL A 41 -0.63 17.39 -9.01
N LEU A 42 -1.96 17.37 -8.93
CA LEU A 42 -2.71 18.10 -7.90
C LEU A 42 -2.47 17.51 -6.50
N TYR A 43 -2.31 16.19 -6.40
CA TYR A 43 -1.93 15.56 -5.13
C TYR A 43 -0.59 16.09 -4.65
N ARG A 44 0.41 16.19 -5.53
CA ARG A 44 1.74 16.72 -5.18
C ARG A 44 1.72 18.20 -4.80
N GLU A 45 0.90 19.00 -5.45
CA GLU A 45 0.79 20.43 -5.13
C GLU A 45 0.24 20.66 -3.73
N SER A 46 -0.77 19.88 -3.34
CA SER A 46 -1.42 19.94 -2.03
C SER A 46 -0.70 19.18 -0.91
N ASP A 47 0.19 18.24 -1.26
CA ASP A 47 0.92 17.44 -0.28
C ASP A 47 2.11 18.20 0.36
N ALA A 48 2.18 18.15 1.69
CA ALA A 48 3.22 18.85 2.46
C ALA A 48 4.64 18.32 2.20
N PHE A 49 4.77 17.05 1.80
CA PHE A 49 6.05 16.40 1.48
C PHE A 49 6.30 16.32 -0.03
N LYS A 50 5.45 16.95 -0.84
CA LYS A 50 5.53 16.98 -2.31
C LYS A 50 5.61 15.58 -2.93
N GLN A 51 4.85 14.64 -2.39
CA GLN A 51 4.69 13.30 -2.94
C GLN A 51 3.66 13.26 -4.08
N PRO A 52 3.77 12.35 -5.07
CA PRO A 52 4.91 11.46 -5.29
C PRO A 52 6.16 12.23 -5.75
N LYS A 53 7.33 11.87 -5.21
CA LYS A 53 8.62 12.46 -5.63
C LYS A 53 9.00 12.08 -7.06
N SER A 54 8.77 10.82 -7.42
CA SER A 54 9.04 10.34 -8.78
C SER A 54 8.08 11.01 -9.76
N GLN A 55 8.61 11.41 -10.91
CA GLN A 55 7.83 11.86 -12.06
C GLN A 55 7.93 10.87 -13.23
N ASP A 56 8.56 9.71 -13.00
CA ASP A 56 8.66 8.63 -13.98
C ASP A 56 7.25 8.04 -14.25
N PRO A 57 6.76 8.08 -15.50
CA PRO A 57 5.45 7.56 -15.85
C PRO A 57 5.22 6.10 -15.45
N LEU A 58 6.25 5.25 -15.48
CA LEU A 58 6.12 3.85 -15.09
C LEU A 58 5.88 3.69 -13.59
N ILE A 59 6.58 4.49 -12.77
CA ILE A 59 6.35 4.51 -11.32
C ILE A 59 4.98 5.09 -11.01
N LEU A 60 4.57 6.17 -11.69
CA LEU A 60 3.25 6.79 -11.46
C LEU A 60 2.10 5.83 -11.80
N GLU A 61 2.24 5.02 -12.84
CA GLU A 61 1.25 3.98 -13.19
C GLU A 61 1.20 2.88 -12.13
N ASP A 62 2.35 2.39 -11.66
CA ASP A 62 2.40 1.41 -10.56
C ASP A 62 1.85 1.99 -9.24
N LEU A 63 2.06 3.28 -8.95
CA LEU A 63 1.44 3.95 -7.80
C LEU A 63 -0.08 3.99 -7.91
N LYS A 64 -0.60 4.26 -9.10
CA LYS A 64 -2.04 4.20 -9.37
C LYS A 64 -2.58 2.79 -9.14
N LYS A 65 -1.90 1.74 -9.64
CA LYS A 65 -2.26 0.33 -9.37
C LYS A 65 -2.26 0.01 -7.87
N GLY A 66 -1.23 0.44 -7.14
CA GLY A 66 -1.17 0.27 -5.69
C GLY A 66 -2.31 0.97 -4.97
N CYS A 67 -2.65 2.19 -5.36
CA CYS A 67 -3.80 2.90 -4.80
C CYS A 67 -5.11 2.17 -5.10
N MET A 68 -5.32 1.64 -6.31
CA MET A 68 -6.51 0.84 -6.64
C MET A 68 -6.61 -0.42 -5.76
N GLN A 69 -5.51 -1.14 -5.56
CA GLN A 69 -5.48 -2.32 -4.69
C GLN A 69 -5.73 -1.98 -3.21
N ILE A 70 -5.35 -0.79 -2.74
CA ILE A 70 -5.74 -0.30 -1.42
C ILE A 70 -7.27 -0.13 -1.34
N MET A 71 -7.90 0.39 -2.39
CA MET A 71 -9.36 0.52 -2.43
C MET A 71 -10.07 -0.83 -2.34
N GLU A 72 -9.40 -1.91 -2.75
CA GLU A 72 -9.86 -3.31 -2.68
C GLU A 72 -9.54 -4.00 -1.35
N GLY A 73 -8.81 -3.35 -0.44
CA GLY A 73 -8.43 -3.98 0.84
C GLY A 73 -7.15 -4.80 0.82
N LYS A 74 -6.26 -4.60 -0.14
CA LYS A 74 -5.01 -5.36 -0.24
C LYS A 74 -3.83 -4.68 0.46
N GLY A 75 -2.77 -5.45 0.66
CA GLY A 75 -1.42 -5.01 1.03
C GLY A 75 -1.12 -5.11 2.53
N PHE A 76 -2.08 -4.83 3.41
CA PHE A 76 -1.84 -4.85 4.87
C PHE A 76 -1.87 -6.26 5.47
N SER A 77 -2.47 -7.24 4.78
CA SER A 77 -2.47 -8.66 5.14
C SER A 77 -1.59 -9.45 4.18
N ASN A 78 -0.95 -10.51 4.68
CA ASN A 78 -0.18 -11.44 3.85
C ASN A 78 -1.07 -12.38 3.03
N GLU A 79 -2.35 -12.50 3.36
CA GLU A 79 -3.34 -13.28 2.59
C GLU A 79 -3.77 -12.57 1.31
N ALA A 80 -3.70 -11.24 1.31
CA ALA A 80 -4.02 -10.38 0.17
C ALA A 80 -2.91 -9.33 -0.03
N PRO A 81 -1.68 -9.74 -0.41
CA PRO A 81 -0.58 -8.81 -0.63
C PRO A 81 -0.85 -7.92 -1.86
N PHE A 82 -0.08 -6.86 -2.03
CA PHE A 82 -0.03 -6.15 -3.31
C PHE A 82 0.55 -7.05 -4.40
N GLU A 83 0.02 -6.92 -5.61
CA GLU A 83 0.45 -7.69 -6.78
C GLU A 83 0.82 -6.75 -7.93
N GLU A 84 1.72 -7.19 -8.82
CA GLU A 84 2.06 -6.47 -10.06
C GLU A 84 2.56 -5.02 -9.87
N ILE A 85 3.21 -4.75 -8.73
CA ILE A 85 3.90 -3.49 -8.44
C ILE A 85 5.40 -3.75 -8.45
N SER A 86 6.17 -2.93 -9.18
CA SER A 86 7.62 -3.04 -9.18
C SER A 86 8.22 -2.78 -7.79
N VAL A 87 9.41 -3.34 -7.54
CA VAL A 87 10.13 -3.12 -6.27
C VAL A 87 10.38 -1.62 -6.03
N ALA A 88 10.70 -0.83 -7.05
CA ALA A 88 10.87 0.61 -6.89
C ALA A 88 9.56 1.30 -6.49
N ALA A 89 8.44 0.88 -7.09
CA ALA A 89 7.13 1.43 -6.79
C ALA A 89 6.61 1.00 -5.40
N SER A 90 7.01 -0.14 -4.84
CA SER A 90 6.61 -0.53 -3.48
C SER A 90 7.13 0.45 -2.41
N TYR A 91 8.38 0.90 -2.54
CA TYR A 91 8.93 1.97 -1.70
C TYR A 91 8.22 3.29 -1.96
N ALA A 92 8.04 3.67 -3.22
CA ALA A 92 7.40 4.93 -3.60
C ALA A 92 5.95 5.02 -3.11
N LEU A 93 5.22 3.90 -3.11
CA LEU A 93 3.83 3.81 -2.66
C LEU A 93 3.72 4.12 -1.17
N MET A 94 4.61 3.56 -0.36
CA MET A 94 4.59 3.86 1.07
C MET A 94 5.12 5.26 1.38
N GLU A 95 6.08 5.76 0.60
CA GLU A 95 6.51 7.17 0.67
C GLU A 95 5.39 8.16 0.34
N LEU A 96 4.51 7.84 -0.63
CA LEU A 96 3.32 8.62 -0.99
C LEU A 96 2.40 8.85 0.22
N PHE A 97 2.39 7.90 1.15
CA PHE A 97 1.62 7.95 2.39
C PHE A 97 2.46 8.36 3.61
N HIS A 98 3.62 8.97 3.39
CA HIS A 98 4.51 9.48 4.44
C HIS A 98 5.08 8.40 5.35
N PHE A 99 5.39 7.24 4.78
CA PHE A 99 6.11 6.19 5.48
C PHE A 99 7.55 6.13 5.00
N ARG A 100 8.46 5.95 5.96
CA ARG A 100 9.88 5.69 5.70
C ARG A 100 10.13 4.20 5.82
N PHE A 101 10.80 3.62 4.84
CA PHE A 101 11.25 2.22 4.90
C PHE A 101 12.19 1.98 6.09
N MET A 102 12.02 0.83 6.73
CA MET A 102 12.83 0.42 7.88
C MET A 102 13.55 -0.90 7.60
N THR A 103 12.82 -1.96 7.31
CA THR A 103 13.39 -3.29 7.05
C THR A 103 12.51 -4.08 6.08
N ARG A 104 13.09 -5.11 5.47
CA ARG A 104 12.38 -6.07 4.62
C ARG A 104 12.78 -7.48 5.02
N LYS A 105 11.79 -8.36 5.12
CA LYS A 105 11.96 -9.81 5.15
C LYS A 105 11.19 -10.42 3.99
N SER A 106 11.60 -11.57 3.49
CA SER A 106 10.95 -12.19 2.34
C SER A 106 10.58 -13.63 2.65
N SER A 107 9.35 -14.02 2.32
CA SER A 107 8.91 -15.40 2.29
C SER A 107 9.04 -15.93 0.87
N TYR A 108 9.87 -16.96 0.71
CA TYR A 108 10.15 -17.58 -0.59
C TYR A 108 9.24 -18.76 -0.83
N PHE A 109 9.02 -19.09 -2.11
CA PHE A 109 8.25 -20.26 -2.55
C PHE A 109 6.78 -20.23 -2.07
N VAL A 110 6.24 -19.02 -1.91
CA VAL A 110 4.82 -18.79 -1.59
C VAL A 110 3.98 -18.99 -2.85
N PHE A 111 2.78 -19.53 -2.70
CA PHE A 111 1.80 -19.66 -3.77
C PHE A 111 0.63 -18.71 -3.51
N LEU A 112 0.32 -17.87 -4.50
CA LEU A 112 -0.87 -17.02 -4.52
C LEU A 112 -1.72 -17.40 -5.75
N ALA A 113 -2.96 -17.80 -5.51
CA ALA A 113 -3.83 -18.51 -6.47
C ALA A 113 -3.19 -19.79 -7.04
N ASP A 114 -2.27 -19.68 -7.99
CA ASP A 114 -1.48 -20.79 -8.57
C ASP A 114 -0.05 -20.35 -8.96
N GLN A 115 0.32 -19.10 -8.66
CA GLN A 115 1.61 -18.55 -9.03
C GLN A 115 2.60 -18.72 -7.88
N LYS A 116 3.71 -19.38 -8.17
CA LYS A 116 4.85 -19.46 -7.25
C LYS A 116 5.62 -18.15 -7.27
N GLY A 117 5.92 -17.58 -6.11
CA GLY A 117 6.62 -16.31 -6.02
C GLY A 117 7.29 -16.06 -4.68
N VAL A 118 7.48 -14.78 -4.40
CA VAL A 118 8.07 -14.25 -3.16
C VAL A 118 7.12 -13.20 -2.60
N ILE A 119 6.86 -13.24 -1.29
CA ILE A 119 6.21 -12.12 -0.58
C ILE A 119 7.28 -11.35 0.18
N ASP A 120 7.43 -10.07 -0.14
CA ASP A 120 8.20 -9.12 0.65
C ASP A 120 7.31 -8.56 1.77
N HIS A 121 7.72 -8.79 3.02
CA HIS A 121 7.15 -8.19 4.23
C HIS A 121 8.00 -6.96 4.58
N MET A 122 7.50 -5.80 4.23
CA MET A 122 8.22 -4.54 4.37
C MET A 122 7.69 -3.76 5.57
N ASN A 123 8.61 -3.43 6.48
CA ASN A 123 8.32 -2.59 7.64
C ASN A 123 8.58 -1.13 7.30
N PHE A 124 7.65 -0.27 7.69
CA PHE A 124 7.78 1.17 7.54
C PHE A 124 7.41 1.92 8.81
N SER A 125 7.99 3.10 9.01
CA SER A 125 7.65 4.01 10.10
C SER A 125 6.98 5.26 9.55
N HIS A 126 5.79 5.60 10.06
CA HIS A 126 5.11 6.83 9.68
C HIS A 126 5.93 8.05 10.11
N LEU A 127 6.15 9.01 9.20
CA LEU A 127 7.09 10.12 9.42
C LEU A 127 6.73 11.01 10.62
N ILE A 128 5.43 11.20 10.90
CA ILE A 128 4.95 12.05 11.98
C ILE A 128 4.67 11.23 13.24
N LYS A 129 3.78 10.24 13.14
CA LYS A 129 3.30 9.42 14.28
C LYS A 129 4.34 8.43 14.79
N LYS A 130 5.39 8.13 14.02
CA LYS A 130 6.42 7.09 14.29
C LYS A 130 5.89 5.66 14.44
N GLN A 131 4.59 5.44 14.23
CA GLN A 131 3.98 4.10 14.20
C GLN A 131 4.64 3.23 13.13
N MET A 132 4.94 1.99 13.53
CA MET A 132 5.48 0.95 12.66
C MET A 132 4.34 0.18 12.02
N VAL A 133 4.42 -0.06 10.72
CA VAL A 133 3.45 -0.84 9.95
C VAL A 133 4.17 -1.86 9.09
N THR A 134 3.54 -3.01 8.84
CA THR A 134 4.02 -4.01 7.87
C THR A 134 3.08 -4.03 6.68
N TRP A 135 3.63 -3.97 5.48
CA TRP A 135 2.89 -4.12 4.24
C TRP A 135 3.56 -5.16 3.34
N HIS A 136 2.74 -5.85 2.55
CA HIS A 136 3.10 -7.07 1.85
C HIS A 136 3.02 -6.89 0.33
N PHE A 137 4.06 -7.33 -0.37
CA PHE A 137 4.17 -7.23 -1.82
C PHE A 137 4.56 -8.58 -2.40
N PHE A 138 3.71 -9.14 -3.26
CA PHE A 138 3.94 -10.38 -3.97
C PHE A 138 4.58 -10.13 -5.33
N THR A 139 5.67 -10.84 -5.59
CA THR A 139 6.34 -10.88 -6.90
C THR A 139 6.32 -12.31 -7.42
N PRO A 140 5.65 -12.59 -8.56
CA PRO A 140 5.66 -13.91 -9.16
C PRO A 140 7.06 -14.25 -9.67
N LYS A 141 7.43 -15.53 -9.56
CA LYS A 141 8.66 -16.06 -10.14
C LYS A 141 8.44 -16.25 -11.64
N LYS A 142 9.25 -15.58 -12.46
CA LYS A 142 9.31 -15.81 -13.91
C LYS A 142 9.87 -17.20 -14.23
#